data_AF-A0A1G8I3X3-F1
#
_entry.id   AF-A0A1G8I3X3-F1
#
_cell.length_a   1.000
_cell.length_b   1.000
_cell.length_c   1.000
_cell.angle_alpha   90.00
_cell.angle_beta   90.00
_cell.angle_gamma   90.00
#
_symmetry.space_group_name_H-M   'P 1'
#
loop_
_entity.id
_entity.type
_entity.pdbx_description
1 polymer ?
#
loop_
_entity_poly.entity_id
_entity_poly.type
_entity_poly.pdbx_seq_one_letter_code
_entity_poly.pdbx_strand_id
1 'polypeptide(L)'
;MSQYISQDKVLSVPQGLDDILNPYDLGDNRTEDPNFDPEHTRVATYIDYENGLVVMRQNPTVTAGGDVAVEAPRADVWQVEDGSVRIRYDAKNPFAPDIDSGHTVNGDLVFTPGNDGVAVAGTRTDYPSLEVYQDYPEGETPTVAIDPAKSGQPWGPAANLPFHHDLGSGALATQPFKTYPWSGGELPPPQDLPWTSAGSVDSPPKVPIVTPEYPAKLPTI
;
A
#
# COMPACT_ATOMS: atom_id res chain seq x y z
N MET A 1 -6.67 1.18 -6.54
CA MET A 1 -6.00 -0.04 -6.03
C MET A 1 -6.81 -0.64 -4.89
N SER A 2 -6.92 -1.96 -4.85
CA SER A 2 -7.54 -2.72 -3.75
C SER A 2 -6.59 -3.81 -3.26
N GLN A 3 -6.65 -4.10 -1.96
CA GLN A 3 -6.05 -5.27 -1.34
C GLN A 3 -7.13 -6.09 -0.63
N TYR A 4 -7.34 -7.33 -1.06
CA TYR A 4 -8.49 -8.14 -0.64
C TYR A 4 -8.12 -9.57 -0.25
N ILE A 5 -8.84 -10.10 0.72
CA ILE A 5 -8.73 -11.47 1.21
C ILE A 5 -9.74 -12.33 0.46
N SER A 6 -9.27 -13.21 -0.42
CA SER A 6 -10.17 -14.03 -1.24
C SER A 6 -10.96 -15.07 -0.46
N GLN A 7 -10.52 -15.42 0.75
CA GLN A 7 -11.18 -16.38 1.61
C GLN A 7 -12.41 -15.76 2.30
N ASP A 8 -13.33 -16.60 2.74
CA ASP A 8 -14.45 -16.20 3.61
C ASP A 8 -13.96 -15.82 5.02
N LYS A 9 -12.93 -16.50 5.50
CA LYS A 9 -12.33 -16.30 6.80
C LYS A 9 -10.86 -16.69 6.83
N VAL A 10 -10.11 -16.03 7.70
CA VAL A 10 -8.67 -16.26 7.90
C VAL A 10 -8.35 -16.34 9.37
N LEU A 11 -7.29 -17.07 9.73
CA LEU A 11 -6.87 -17.19 11.11
C LEU A 11 -6.44 -15.81 11.63
N SER A 12 -6.99 -15.45 12.78
CA SER A 12 -6.62 -14.27 13.55
C SER A 12 -5.72 -14.66 14.73
N VAL A 13 -5.05 -13.66 15.31
CA VAL A 13 -4.30 -13.84 16.55
C VAL A 13 -5.28 -13.79 17.71
N PRO A 14 -5.45 -14.86 18.51
CA PRO A 14 -6.44 -14.87 19.58
C PRO A 14 -6.20 -13.76 20.62
N GLN A 15 -7.23 -12.98 20.94
CA GLN A 15 -7.21 -11.90 21.96
C GLN A 15 -7.92 -12.28 23.26
N GLY A 16 -8.73 -13.36 23.25
CA GLY A 16 -9.47 -13.84 24.42
C GLY A 16 -9.86 -15.31 24.35
N LEU A 17 -10.53 -15.80 25.40
CA LEU A 17 -11.03 -17.19 25.49
C LEU A 17 -12.03 -17.53 24.39
N ASP A 18 -12.86 -16.57 23.96
CA ASP A 18 -13.83 -16.76 22.88
C ASP A 18 -13.14 -16.89 21.51
N ASP A 19 -12.02 -16.20 21.29
CA ASP A 19 -11.20 -16.34 20.07
C ASP A 19 -10.47 -17.69 20.01
N ILE A 20 -10.19 -18.33 21.15
CA ILE A 20 -9.60 -19.68 21.14
C ILE A 20 -10.57 -20.69 20.51
N LEU A 21 -11.88 -20.47 20.67
CA LEU A 21 -12.92 -21.35 20.14
C LEU A 21 -13.31 -20.98 18.69
N ASN A 22 -13.07 -19.74 18.26
CA ASN A 22 -13.32 -19.27 16.90
C ASN A 22 -12.26 -18.25 16.43
N PRO A 23 -11.02 -18.69 16.14
CA PRO A 23 -9.86 -17.82 15.94
C PRO A 23 -9.81 -17.23 14.52
N TYR A 24 -10.92 -16.67 14.04
CA TYR A 24 -11.04 -16.23 12.66
C TYR A 24 -11.51 -14.80 12.55
N ASP A 25 -10.91 -14.07 11.61
CA ASP A 25 -11.45 -12.84 11.06
C ASP A 25 -12.13 -13.12 9.71
N LEU A 26 -13.17 -12.36 9.39
CA LEU A 26 -13.84 -12.45 8.10
C LEU A 26 -12.95 -11.86 6.99
N GLY A 27 -12.89 -12.57 5.86
CA GLY A 27 -12.28 -12.09 4.63
C GLY A 27 -13.28 -11.36 3.73
N ASP A 28 -12.86 -11.04 2.50
CA ASP A 28 -13.71 -10.37 1.52
C ASP A 28 -14.53 -11.35 0.67
N ASN A 29 -14.20 -12.64 0.71
CA ASN A 29 -14.89 -13.71 -0.02
C ASN A 29 -15.11 -13.39 -1.50
N ARG A 30 -14.07 -12.90 -2.18
CA ARG A 30 -14.14 -12.51 -3.59
C ARG A 30 -12.87 -12.79 -4.39
N THR A 31 -13.00 -12.68 -5.70
CA THR A 31 -11.90 -12.65 -6.66
C THR A 31 -11.65 -11.21 -7.12
N GLU A 32 -10.71 -11.06 -8.05
CA GLU A 32 -10.46 -9.80 -8.74
C GLU A 32 -11.72 -9.28 -9.43
N ASP A 33 -11.96 -7.98 -9.33
CA ASP A 33 -13.11 -7.31 -9.93
C ASP A 33 -12.79 -5.82 -10.18
N PRO A 34 -12.70 -5.35 -11.43
CA PRO A 34 -12.49 -3.94 -11.72
C PRO A 34 -13.61 -3.03 -11.23
N ASN A 35 -14.79 -3.57 -10.92
CA ASN A 35 -15.95 -2.84 -10.41
C ASN A 35 -16.23 -3.13 -8.93
N PHE A 36 -15.23 -3.58 -8.16
CA PHE A 36 -15.40 -3.92 -6.76
C PHE A 36 -15.99 -2.74 -5.96
N ASP A 37 -16.93 -3.03 -5.07
CA ASP A 37 -17.40 -2.05 -4.09
C ASP A 37 -16.26 -1.76 -3.09
N PRO A 38 -15.95 -0.50 -2.75
CA PRO A 38 -14.93 -0.18 -1.76
C PRO A 38 -15.19 -0.78 -0.36
N GLU A 39 -16.38 -1.29 -0.07
CA GLU A 39 -16.72 -2.06 1.13
C GLU A 39 -16.28 -3.54 1.05
N HIS A 40 -16.10 -4.08 -0.15
CA HIS A 40 -15.67 -5.46 -0.40
C HIS A 40 -14.16 -5.57 -0.56
N THR A 41 -13.38 -4.89 0.28
CA THR A 41 -11.91 -4.99 0.28
C THR A 41 -11.38 -4.74 1.68
N ARG A 42 -10.15 -5.16 2.00
CA ARG A 42 -9.51 -4.74 3.26
C ARG A 42 -8.99 -3.33 3.19
N VAL A 43 -8.32 -2.98 2.09
CA VAL A 43 -7.70 -1.67 1.89
C VAL A 43 -7.98 -1.18 0.48
N ALA A 44 -8.47 0.04 0.35
CA ALA A 44 -8.64 0.74 -0.92
C ALA A 44 -7.78 1.99 -0.95
N THR A 45 -7.09 2.21 -2.07
CA THR A 45 -6.32 3.43 -2.34
C THR A 45 -6.71 4.01 -3.69
N TYR A 46 -7.05 5.30 -3.70
CA TYR A 46 -7.37 6.07 -4.90
C TYR A 46 -6.32 7.16 -5.09
N ILE A 47 -5.84 7.30 -6.33
CA ILE A 47 -4.95 8.38 -6.76
C ILE A 47 -5.69 9.11 -7.87
N ASP A 48 -6.07 10.35 -7.61
CA ASP A 48 -6.73 11.24 -8.56
C ASP A 48 -5.69 12.27 -8.99
N TYR A 49 -5.13 12.09 -10.19
CA TYR A 49 -4.07 12.95 -10.71
C TYR A 49 -4.60 14.34 -11.08
N GLU A 50 -5.84 14.41 -11.56
CA GLU A 50 -6.50 15.64 -11.99
C GLU A 50 -6.75 16.58 -10.81
N ASN A 51 -7.15 16.04 -9.66
CA ASN A 51 -7.43 16.80 -8.44
C ASN A 51 -6.27 16.79 -7.43
N GLY A 52 -5.21 16.01 -7.69
CA GLY A 52 -4.06 15.88 -6.81
C GLY A 52 -4.41 15.26 -5.47
N LEU A 53 -5.29 14.23 -5.47
CA LEU A 53 -5.75 13.57 -4.24
C LEU A 53 -5.19 12.15 -4.14
N VAL A 54 -4.78 11.79 -2.93
CA VAL A 54 -4.55 10.41 -2.54
C VAL A 54 -5.47 10.10 -1.37
N VAL A 55 -6.35 9.12 -1.54
CA VAL A 55 -7.29 8.67 -0.51
C VAL A 55 -7.01 7.22 -0.19
N MET A 56 -6.81 6.91 1.08
CA MET A 56 -6.63 5.53 1.55
C MET A 56 -7.66 5.21 2.63
N ARG A 57 -8.30 4.05 2.48
CA ARG A 57 -9.31 3.52 3.40
C ARG A 57 -8.89 2.12 3.84
N GLN A 58 -9.08 1.84 5.12
CA GLN A 58 -9.09 0.49 5.65
C GLN A 58 -10.51 0.18 6.12
N ASN A 59 -11.05 -0.96 5.71
CA ASN A 59 -12.35 -1.42 6.19
C ASN A 59 -12.26 -2.06 7.58
N PRO A 60 -13.37 -2.08 8.34
CA PRO A 60 -13.40 -2.72 9.64
C PRO A 60 -12.91 -4.17 9.58
N THR A 61 -12.19 -4.60 10.62
CA THR A 61 -12.02 -6.03 10.88
C THR A 61 -13.26 -6.52 11.61
N VAL A 62 -13.78 -7.67 11.17
CA VAL A 62 -14.90 -8.35 11.80
C VAL A 62 -14.46 -9.75 12.18
N THR A 63 -14.55 -10.11 13.45
CA THR A 63 -14.26 -11.47 13.90
C THR A 63 -15.39 -12.40 13.47
N ALA A 64 -15.13 -13.70 13.35
CA ALA A 64 -16.18 -14.69 13.09
C ALA A 64 -17.18 -14.82 14.26
N GLY A 65 -16.87 -14.26 15.43
CA GLY A 65 -17.78 -14.09 16.56
C GLY A 65 -18.72 -12.88 16.43
N GLY A 66 -18.42 -11.95 15.51
CA GLY A 66 -19.21 -10.75 15.24
C GLY A 66 -18.69 -9.47 15.88
N ASP A 67 -17.52 -9.50 16.52
CA ASP A 67 -16.89 -8.29 17.04
C ASP A 67 -16.35 -7.45 15.89
N VAL A 68 -16.45 -6.13 16.02
CA VAL A 68 -16.05 -5.18 14.99
C VAL A 68 -15.09 -4.16 15.58
N ALA A 69 -13.95 -3.96 14.91
CA ALA A 69 -13.02 -2.89 15.25
C ALA A 69 -12.53 -2.16 14.00
N VAL A 70 -12.24 -0.88 14.17
CA VAL A 70 -11.82 0.04 13.12
C VAL A 70 -10.51 0.71 13.49
N GLU A 71 -9.63 0.86 12.51
CA GLU A 71 -8.41 1.63 12.63
C GLU A 71 -8.14 2.33 11.29
N ALA A 72 -7.58 3.53 11.35
CA ALA A 72 -7.19 4.25 10.14
C ALA A 72 -5.87 3.70 9.61
N PRO A 73 -5.71 3.52 8.28
CA PRO A 73 -4.42 3.16 7.73
C PRO A 73 -3.44 4.32 7.87
N ARG A 74 -2.15 3.98 7.90
CA ARG A 74 -1.06 4.96 7.79
C ARG A 74 -0.59 4.99 6.36
N ALA A 75 -0.32 6.18 5.84
CA ALA A 75 0.33 6.34 4.55
C ALA A 75 1.24 7.57 4.56
N ASP A 76 2.41 7.43 3.95
CA ASP A 76 3.29 8.52 3.57
C ASP A 76 3.27 8.65 2.05
N VAL A 77 3.09 9.87 1.55
CA VAL A 77 2.96 10.16 0.12
C VAL A 77 4.06 11.12 -0.33
N TRP A 78 4.70 10.78 -1.44
CA TRP A 78 5.62 11.66 -2.16
C TRP A 78 5.10 11.91 -3.57
N GLN A 79 5.43 13.08 -4.13
CA GLN A 79 5.22 13.37 -5.54
C GLN A 79 6.44 14.10 -6.12
N VAL A 80 6.88 13.64 -7.29
CA VAL A 80 7.97 14.27 -8.06
C VAL A 80 7.43 14.92 -9.34
N GLU A 81 8.25 15.75 -9.98
CA GLU A 81 7.82 16.61 -11.10
C GLU A 81 7.32 15.87 -12.34
N ASP A 82 7.76 14.64 -12.58
CA ASP A 82 7.27 13.82 -13.70
C ASP A 82 5.83 13.28 -13.47
N GLY A 83 5.22 13.65 -12.34
CA GLY A 83 3.90 13.22 -11.93
C GLY A 83 3.92 11.92 -11.14
N SER A 84 5.04 11.20 -11.01
CA SER A 84 5.07 9.95 -10.25
C SER A 84 4.70 10.17 -8.79
N VAL A 85 3.89 9.27 -8.26
CA VAL A 85 3.43 9.27 -6.87
C VAL A 85 3.94 8.01 -6.18
N ARG A 86 4.65 8.17 -5.06
CA ARG A 86 5.06 7.07 -4.18
C ARG A 86 4.16 7.05 -2.96
N ILE A 87 3.69 5.88 -2.58
CA ILE A 87 2.87 5.65 -1.40
C ILE A 87 3.50 4.53 -0.59
N ARG A 88 4.01 4.87 0.60
CA ARG A 88 4.36 3.89 1.63
C ARG A 88 3.20 3.78 2.59
N TYR A 89 2.65 2.59 2.78
CA TYR A 89 1.43 2.40 3.55
C TYR A 89 1.52 1.24 4.54
N ASP A 90 0.71 1.32 5.60
CA ASP A 90 0.56 0.29 6.61
C ASP A 90 -0.89 0.26 7.11
N ALA A 91 -1.51 -0.93 7.06
CA ALA A 91 -2.87 -1.18 7.52
C ALA A 91 -2.84 -2.35 8.52
N LYS A 92 -3.13 -2.04 9.78
CA LYS A 92 -3.03 -2.98 10.90
C LYS A 92 -4.38 -3.62 11.18
N ASN A 93 -4.39 -4.91 11.54
CA ASN A 93 -5.58 -5.49 12.17
C ASN A 93 -5.76 -4.88 13.58
N PRO A 94 -6.85 -4.15 13.87
CA PRO A 94 -7.08 -3.52 15.17
C PRO A 94 -7.18 -4.51 16.33
N PHE A 95 -7.49 -5.79 16.05
CA PHE A 95 -7.45 -6.85 17.04
C PHE A 95 -6.06 -7.45 17.21
N ALA A 96 -5.08 -7.18 16.35
CA ALA A 96 -3.73 -7.72 16.53
C ALA A 96 -3.02 -7.02 17.70
N PRO A 97 -2.21 -7.77 18.48
CA PRO A 97 -1.48 -7.20 19.60
C PRO A 97 -0.52 -6.10 19.14
N ASP A 98 -0.28 -5.10 19.99
CA ASP A 98 0.67 -3.99 19.78
C ASP A 98 2.14 -4.44 19.94
N ILE A 99 2.50 -5.51 19.23
CA ILE A 99 3.88 -5.94 19.04
C ILE A 99 4.25 -5.65 17.60
N ASP A 100 5.37 -4.97 17.41
CA ASP A 100 5.94 -4.75 16.07
C ASP A 100 6.40 -6.10 15.51
N SER A 101 5.47 -6.76 14.84
CA SER A 101 5.59 -8.13 14.35
C SER A 101 5.68 -8.19 12.83
N GLY A 102 5.60 -7.04 12.15
CA GLY A 102 5.45 -6.98 10.70
C GLY A 102 4.15 -7.62 10.19
N HIS A 103 3.18 -7.94 11.05
CA HIS A 103 1.90 -8.54 10.66
C HIS A 103 0.86 -7.47 10.30
N THR A 104 1.21 -6.60 9.36
CA THR A 104 0.33 -5.57 8.81
C THR A 104 0.25 -5.73 7.31
N VAL A 105 -0.82 -5.24 6.69
CA VAL A 105 -0.89 -5.13 5.23
C VAL A 105 -0.16 -3.86 4.83
N ASN A 106 1.05 -3.99 4.31
CA ASN A 106 1.93 -2.85 4.08
C ASN A 106 2.70 -2.95 2.75
N GLY A 107 3.26 -1.83 2.32
CA GLY A 107 4.03 -1.76 1.08
C GLY A 107 4.59 -0.37 0.82
N ASP A 108 5.43 -0.28 -0.21
CA ASP A 108 6.03 0.94 -0.74
C ASP A 108 5.96 0.89 -2.26
N LEU A 109 4.89 1.49 -2.80
CA LEU A 109 4.52 1.41 -4.21
C LEU A 109 4.68 2.76 -4.89
N VAL A 110 5.11 2.74 -6.14
CA VAL A 110 5.28 3.88 -7.02
C VAL A 110 4.35 3.73 -8.21
N PHE A 111 3.59 4.78 -8.47
CA PHE A 111 2.67 4.93 -9.58
C PHE A 111 3.25 5.97 -10.54
N THR A 112 3.65 5.53 -11.73
CA THR A 112 4.33 6.34 -12.74
C THR A 112 3.38 6.55 -13.92
N PRO A 113 2.90 7.78 -14.16
CA PRO A 113 2.16 8.12 -15.37
C PRO A 113 3.01 7.87 -16.63
N GLY A 114 2.40 7.31 -17.67
CA GLY A 114 3.04 7.07 -18.96
C GLY A 114 2.06 7.22 -20.12
N ASN A 115 2.59 7.15 -21.34
CA ASN A 115 1.77 7.32 -22.56
C ASN A 115 0.70 6.22 -22.72
N ASP A 116 0.94 5.03 -22.15
CA ASP A 116 0.05 3.87 -22.23
C ASP A 116 -0.80 3.71 -20.95
N GLY A 117 -0.83 4.72 -20.09
CA GLY A 117 -1.48 4.69 -18.78
C GLY A 117 -0.49 4.65 -17.63
N VAL A 118 -1.01 4.44 -16.42
CA VAL A 118 -0.20 4.36 -15.20
C VAL A 118 0.49 3.01 -15.08
N ALA A 119 1.77 3.00 -14.75
CA ALA A 119 2.50 1.80 -14.34
C ALA A 119 2.64 1.76 -12.82
N VAL A 120 2.67 0.56 -12.23
CA VAL A 120 2.89 0.35 -10.80
C VAL A 120 4.11 -0.54 -10.57
N ALA A 121 4.97 -0.15 -9.63
CA ALA A 121 6.13 -0.92 -9.20
C ALA A 121 6.48 -0.62 -7.74
N GLY A 122 7.19 -1.51 -7.05
CA GLY A 122 7.56 -1.31 -5.65
C GLY A 122 7.59 -2.62 -4.88
N THR A 123 7.49 -2.55 -3.55
CA THR A 123 7.38 -3.73 -2.69
C THR A 123 6.05 -3.75 -1.95
N ARG A 124 5.54 -4.94 -1.68
CA ARG A 124 4.34 -5.15 -0.87
C ARG A 124 4.46 -6.43 -0.08
N THR A 125 3.65 -6.56 0.97
CA THR A 125 3.54 -7.83 1.70
C THR A 125 3.04 -8.96 0.80
N ASP A 126 3.47 -10.20 1.08
CA ASP A 126 3.06 -11.42 0.36
C ASP A 126 1.56 -11.76 0.54
N TYR A 127 0.86 -10.99 1.37
CA TYR A 127 -0.56 -11.13 1.68
C TYR A 127 -1.17 -9.75 1.96
N PRO A 128 -2.43 -9.46 1.58
CA PRO A 128 -3.39 -10.32 0.88
C PRO A 128 -3.21 -10.26 -0.65
N SER A 129 -4.25 -10.46 -1.47
CA SER A 129 -4.17 -10.20 -2.91
C SER A 129 -4.20 -8.70 -3.18
N LEU A 130 -3.58 -8.23 -4.27
CA LEU A 130 -3.61 -6.85 -4.74
C LEU A 130 -4.12 -6.77 -6.17
N GLU A 131 -4.92 -5.75 -6.44
CA GLU A 131 -5.38 -5.38 -7.77
C GLU A 131 -5.30 -3.86 -7.98
N VAL A 132 -4.84 -3.46 -9.16
CA VAL A 132 -4.72 -2.07 -9.58
C VAL A 132 -5.41 -1.92 -10.92
N TYR A 133 -6.30 -0.95 -10.98
CA TYR A 133 -7.00 -0.54 -12.18
C TYR A 133 -6.80 0.96 -12.36
N GLN A 134 -6.95 1.43 -13.59
CA GLN A 134 -6.96 2.84 -13.93
C GLN A 134 -8.32 3.20 -14.52
N ASP A 135 -9.04 4.14 -13.92
CA ASP A 135 -10.29 4.63 -14.44
C ASP A 135 -10.05 5.80 -15.41
N TYR A 136 -10.61 5.73 -16.61
CA TYR A 136 -10.62 6.82 -17.56
C TYR A 136 -11.98 7.54 -17.55
N PRO A 137 -12.01 8.87 -17.80
CA PRO A 137 -13.26 9.64 -17.87
C PRO A 137 -14.29 9.12 -18.88
N GLU A 138 -13.83 8.36 -19.89
CA GLU A 138 -14.64 7.76 -20.94
C GLU A 138 -15.34 6.45 -20.50
N GLY A 139 -15.07 5.99 -19.27
CA GLY A 139 -15.68 4.81 -18.65
C GLY A 139 -14.91 3.51 -18.85
N GLU A 140 -13.69 3.56 -19.38
CA GLU A 140 -12.80 2.41 -19.44
C GLU A 140 -12.03 2.23 -18.13
N THR A 141 -11.95 0.99 -17.63
CA THR A 141 -11.21 0.62 -16.41
C THR A 141 -10.21 -0.51 -16.72
N PRO A 142 -9.13 -0.25 -17.49
CA PRO A 142 -8.11 -1.26 -17.75
C PRO A 142 -7.39 -1.71 -16.48
N THR A 143 -7.02 -2.99 -16.48
CA THR A 143 -6.18 -3.59 -15.46
C THR A 143 -4.75 -3.12 -15.60
N VAL A 144 -4.19 -2.57 -14.52
CA VAL A 144 -2.79 -2.15 -14.41
C VAL A 144 -1.95 -3.29 -13.81
N ALA A 145 -2.44 -3.92 -12.74
CA ALA A 145 -1.77 -5.04 -12.10
C ALA A 145 -2.75 -5.95 -11.37
N ILE A 146 -2.54 -7.26 -11.44
CA ILE A 146 -3.15 -8.25 -10.55
C ILE A 146 -2.01 -9.04 -9.93
N ASP A 147 -1.97 -9.10 -8.61
CA ASP A 147 -0.94 -9.77 -7.85
C ASP A 147 -1.59 -10.59 -6.71
N PRO A 148 -1.81 -11.89 -6.93
CA PRO A 148 -2.48 -12.76 -5.96
C PRO A 148 -1.68 -12.91 -4.66
N ALA A 149 -2.39 -13.11 -3.55
CA ALA A 149 -1.76 -13.52 -2.30
C ALA A 149 -0.92 -14.80 -2.51
N LYS A 150 0.24 -14.88 -1.85
CA LYS A 150 1.13 -16.04 -1.93
C LYS A 150 0.49 -17.34 -1.42
N SER A 151 -0.52 -17.22 -0.58
CA SER A 151 -1.34 -18.34 -0.10
C SER A 151 -2.81 -17.95 -0.06
N GLY A 152 -3.66 -18.79 -0.66
CA GLY A 152 -5.11 -18.72 -0.52
C GLY A 152 -5.68 -19.53 0.66
N GLN A 153 -4.82 -19.97 1.58
CA GLN A 153 -5.23 -20.75 2.75
C GLN A 153 -5.63 -19.84 3.92
N PRO A 154 -6.53 -20.26 4.83
CA PRO A 154 -6.94 -19.45 5.98
C PRO A 154 -5.78 -19.01 6.90
N TRP A 155 -4.71 -19.79 6.99
CA TRP A 155 -3.50 -19.42 7.76
C TRP A 155 -2.56 -18.47 7.01
N GLY A 156 -2.89 -18.10 5.77
CA GLY A 156 -2.12 -17.24 4.88
C GLY A 156 -1.58 -15.96 5.53
N PRO A 157 -2.39 -15.16 6.26
CA PRO A 157 -1.89 -13.95 6.89
C PRO A 157 -0.71 -14.19 7.83
N ALA A 158 -0.82 -15.17 8.75
CA ALA A 158 0.22 -15.44 9.74
C ALA A 158 1.55 -15.90 9.11
N ALA A 159 1.49 -16.57 7.96
CA ALA A 159 2.69 -17.06 7.29
C ALA A 159 3.31 -16.07 6.29
N ASN A 160 2.57 -15.05 5.85
CA ASN A 160 2.97 -14.23 4.70
C ASN A 160 2.98 -12.72 4.95
N LEU A 161 2.25 -12.19 5.95
CA LEU A 161 2.34 -10.76 6.28
C LEU A 161 3.76 -10.27 6.65
N PRO A 162 4.61 -11.06 7.33
CA PRO A 162 5.99 -10.65 7.63
C PRO A 162 6.93 -10.53 6.44
N PHE A 163 6.53 -11.00 5.27
CA PHE A 163 7.37 -11.11 4.09
C PHE A 163 6.85 -10.25 2.96
N HIS A 164 7.75 -9.88 2.06
CA HIS A 164 7.47 -8.99 0.94
C HIS A 164 8.04 -9.57 -0.36
N HIS A 165 7.44 -9.15 -1.46
CA HIS A 165 7.98 -9.37 -2.80
C HIS A 165 7.89 -8.10 -3.64
N ASP A 166 8.61 -8.12 -4.75
CA ASP A 166 8.67 -7.03 -5.71
C ASP A 166 7.49 -7.10 -6.69
N LEU A 167 6.87 -5.95 -6.94
CA LEU A 167 5.99 -5.69 -8.07
C LEU A 167 6.76 -4.88 -9.12
N GLY A 168 6.72 -5.31 -10.38
CA GLY A 168 7.42 -4.63 -11.47
C GLY A 168 8.94 -4.55 -11.22
N SER A 169 9.50 -3.33 -11.21
CA SER A 169 10.92 -3.08 -10.93
C SER A 169 11.28 -3.11 -9.43
N GLY A 170 10.33 -3.42 -8.56
CA GLY A 170 10.59 -3.59 -7.12
C GLY A 170 11.00 -2.29 -6.43
N ALA A 171 11.80 -2.43 -5.37
CA ALA A 171 12.34 -1.29 -4.61
C ALA A 171 13.14 -0.28 -5.45
N LEU A 172 13.62 -0.63 -6.65
CA LEU A 172 14.29 0.29 -7.57
C LEU A 172 13.38 1.43 -8.03
N ALA A 173 12.07 1.21 -8.07
CA ALA A 173 11.08 2.24 -8.42
C ALA A 173 11.13 3.45 -7.46
N THR A 174 11.61 3.26 -6.23
CA THR A 174 11.72 4.34 -5.22
C THR A 174 12.91 5.26 -5.42
N GLN A 175 13.86 4.93 -6.30
CA GLN A 175 15.10 5.72 -6.47
C GLN A 175 14.87 7.18 -6.86
N PRO A 176 13.92 7.54 -7.76
CA PRO A 176 13.64 8.94 -8.09
C PRO A 176 13.15 9.77 -6.90
N PHE A 177 12.68 9.11 -5.84
CA PHE A 177 12.17 9.75 -4.61
C PHE A 177 13.26 9.89 -3.53
N LYS A 178 14.54 9.83 -3.92
CA LYS A 178 15.67 9.89 -3.00
C LYS A 178 16.67 10.97 -3.42
N THR A 179 17.28 11.60 -2.43
CA THR A 179 18.44 12.50 -2.60
C THR A 179 19.70 11.84 -2.07
N TYR A 180 20.83 12.23 -2.65
CA TYR A 180 22.17 11.72 -2.35
C TYR A 180 23.05 12.87 -1.85
N PRO A 181 22.89 13.30 -0.59
CA PRO A 181 23.62 14.45 -0.09
C PRO A 181 25.12 14.15 -0.11
N TRP A 182 25.93 15.01 -0.70
CA TRP A 182 27.39 14.82 -0.68
C TRP A 182 27.98 15.29 0.65
N SER A 183 28.70 14.40 1.37
CA SER A 183 29.38 14.75 2.63
C SER A 183 30.90 14.66 2.54
N GLY A 184 31.51 15.17 1.46
CA GLY A 184 32.94 15.50 1.46
C GLY A 184 33.93 14.34 1.58
N GLY A 185 33.55 13.12 1.17
CA GLY A 185 34.49 11.99 1.12
C GLY A 185 33.84 10.60 1.10
N GLU A 186 32.66 10.46 1.68
CA GLU A 186 31.81 9.27 1.60
C GLU A 186 30.45 9.65 1.03
N LEU A 187 29.84 8.75 0.23
CA LEU A 187 28.44 8.87 -0.17
C LEU A 187 27.59 8.36 1.02
N PRO A 188 26.86 9.23 1.74
CA PRO A 188 25.95 8.78 2.78
C PRO A 188 24.82 7.94 2.17
N PRO A 189 24.08 7.17 2.99
CA PRO A 189 22.91 6.46 2.50
C PRO A 189 21.92 7.45 1.86
N PRO A 190 21.23 7.05 0.78
CA PRO A 190 20.20 7.88 0.16
C PRO A 190 19.15 8.27 1.19
N GLN A 191 18.68 9.51 1.14
CA GLN A 191 17.60 10.01 1.99
C GLN A 191 16.33 10.14 1.16
N ASP A 192 15.19 9.77 1.71
CA ASP A 192 13.91 10.02 1.06
C ASP A 192 13.69 11.53 0.90
N LEU A 193 13.15 11.94 -0.26
CA LEU A 193 12.66 13.30 -0.46
C LEU A 193 11.56 13.64 0.57
N PRO A 194 11.22 14.92 0.78
CA PRO A 194 10.10 15.29 1.64
C PRO A 194 8.80 14.56 1.25
N TRP A 195 8.08 14.05 2.25
CA TRP A 195 6.79 13.40 2.11
C TRP A 195 5.71 14.12 2.91
N THR A 196 4.48 13.65 2.75
CA THR A 196 3.35 14.05 3.57
C THR A 196 2.63 12.82 4.06
N SER A 197 2.50 12.69 5.38
CA SER A 197 1.69 11.64 5.98
C SER A 197 0.21 11.96 5.76
N ALA A 198 -0.60 10.94 5.46
CA ALA A 198 -2.04 11.05 5.36
C ALA A 198 -2.61 11.64 6.66
N GLY A 199 -3.56 12.56 6.51
CA GLY A 199 -4.21 13.24 7.62
C GLY A 199 -5.72 12.99 7.64
N SER A 200 -6.40 13.60 8.62
CA SER A 200 -7.86 13.55 8.67
C SER A 200 -8.49 14.21 7.44
N VAL A 201 -9.63 13.68 7.00
CA VAL A 201 -10.46 14.28 5.94
C VAL A 201 -10.96 15.69 6.31
N ASP A 202 -11.01 16.03 7.61
CA ASP A 202 -11.41 17.37 8.08
C ASP A 202 -10.32 18.42 7.87
N SER A 203 -9.07 18.00 7.69
CA SER A 203 -7.92 18.87 7.49
C SER A 203 -6.87 18.17 6.60
N PRO A 204 -7.17 17.98 5.29
CA PRO A 204 -6.33 17.21 4.41
C PRO A 204 -4.96 17.92 4.22
N PRO A 205 -3.85 17.19 4.42
CA PRO A 205 -2.51 17.76 4.24
C PRO A 205 -2.15 17.86 2.75
N LYS A 206 -1.12 18.65 2.43
CA LYS A 206 -0.66 18.87 1.05
C LYS A 206 0.73 18.31 0.84
N VAL A 207 0.89 17.49 -0.20
CA VAL A 207 2.19 16.94 -0.62
C VAL A 207 2.99 18.03 -1.34
N PRO A 208 4.24 18.30 -0.94
CA PRO A 208 5.13 19.15 -1.72
C PRO A 208 5.57 18.41 -2.99
N ILE A 209 5.55 19.09 -4.13
CA ILE A 209 6.15 18.57 -5.36
C ILE A 209 7.64 18.93 -5.33
N VAL A 210 8.51 17.94 -5.47
CA VAL A 210 9.96 18.12 -5.34
C VAL A 210 10.67 17.73 -6.62
N THR A 211 11.60 18.58 -7.08
CA THR A 211 12.56 18.26 -8.14
C THR A 211 13.65 17.35 -7.56
N PRO A 212 13.91 16.15 -8.11
CA PRO A 212 15.06 15.34 -7.69
C PRO A 212 16.36 16.08 -8.02
N GLU A 213 17.11 16.48 -6.99
CA GLU A 213 18.49 16.94 -7.19
C GLU A 213 19.37 15.72 -7.48
N TYR A 214 19.60 15.42 -8.77
CA TYR A 214 20.72 14.56 -9.14
C TYR A 214 22.01 15.25 -8.68
N PRO A 215 22.99 14.52 -8.09
CA PRO A 215 24.26 15.11 -7.76
C PRO A 215 24.81 15.77 -9.03
N ALA A 216 25.17 17.06 -8.91
CA ALA A 216 25.80 17.79 -10.00
C ALA A 216 26.89 16.90 -10.60
N LYS A 217 26.89 16.74 -11.93
CA LYS A 217 27.89 15.96 -12.68
C LYS A 217 29.23 16.14 -11.99
N LEU A 218 29.83 15.04 -11.52
CA LEU A 218 31.17 15.05 -10.94
C LEU A 218 32.06 15.89 -11.87
N PRO A 219 32.83 16.86 -11.34
CA PRO A 219 33.71 17.65 -12.18
C PRO A 219 34.60 16.69 -12.97
N THR A 220 34.58 16.85 -14.29
CA THR A 220 35.42 16.07 -15.19
C THR A 220 36.88 16.37 -14.81
N ILE A 221 37.61 15.34 -14.40
CA ILE A 221 39.04 15.41 -14.07
C ILE A 221 39.87 15.53 -15.34
#